data_AF-A0A7L1PWC3-F1
#
_entry.id   AF-A0A7L1PWC3-F1
#
_cell.length_a   1.000
_cell.length_b   1.000
_cell.length_c   1.000
_cell.angle_alpha   90.00
_cell.angle_beta   90.00
_cell.angle_gamma   90.00
#
_symmetry.space_group_name_H-M   'P 1'
#
loop_
_entity.id
_entity.type
_entity.pdbx_description
1 polymer ?
#
loop_
_entity_poly.entity_id
_entity_poly.type
_entity_poly.pdbx_seq_one_letter_code
_entity_poly.pdbx_strand_id
1 'polypeptide(L)'
;FLGPFCEERGDPCASQPCLNGGICQYNQSGYVCDCPSGFLGHNCEIDINECSSRPCQNRGTCIDLPNQNYNCRCMPGFTGKNCEEVIDYCRLLSINCLNEGLCLNIIGGFTCLCPRDFTGEFCEVQIDNCGSNSCENGGTCIGYDDHFKCTCPLGFEGERCELDIDACLFNNISCAPGALCFYDEENQKSHCVCALGWTGNTCLENINDCEINQCQHGATCEDGINKYSCYCVPGYEGPFCEVEVNECSSSPCENGATCVDLSGQFSCHCTAGFKGKFCS
;
A
#
# COMPACT_ATOMS: atom_id res chain seq x y z
N PHE A 1 -41.19 10.36 -84.51
CA PHE A 1 -42.01 10.91 -85.60
C PHE A 1 -43.45 10.99 -85.13
N LEU A 2 -44.20 12.00 -85.58
CA LEU A 2 -45.60 12.25 -85.22
C LEU A 2 -46.47 12.16 -86.49
N GLY A 3 -47.78 11.96 -86.33
CA GLY A 3 -48.75 11.80 -87.43
C GLY A 3 -49.14 10.34 -87.73
N PRO A 4 -50.23 10.10 -88.49
CA PRO A 4 -50.78 8.77 -88.76
C PRO A 4 -49.89 7.88 -89.64
N PHE A 5 -48.89 8.43 -90.35
CA PHE A 5 -47.92 7.69 -91.16
C PHE A 5 -46.46 7.99 -90.75
N CYS A 6 -46.23 8.56 -89.56
CA CYS A 6 -44.91 8.94 -89.04
C CYS A 6 -44.15 9.92 -89.97
N GLU A 7 -44.85 10.85 -90.62
CA GLU A 7 -44.29 11.79 -91.60
C GLU A 7 -43.57 13.02 -90.99
N GLU A 8 -43.85 13.38 -89.73
CA GLU A 8 -43.25 14.56 -89.09
C GLU A 8 -42.14 14.19 -88.10
N ARG A 9 -40.97 14.85 -88.19
CA ARG A 9 -39.87 14.66 -87.22
C ARG A 9 -40.25 15.37 -85.90
N GLY A 10 -40.82 14.61 -84.97
CA GLY A 10 -41.25 15.12 -83.67
C GLY A 10 -40.10 15.73 -82.87
N ASP A 11 -40.38 16.83 -82.18
CA ASP A 11 -39.43 17.51 -81.29
C ASP A 11 -39.04 16.59 -80.11
N PRO A 12 -37.78 16.10 -80.05
CA PRO A 12 -37.29 15.28 -78.97
C PRO A 12 -37.27 16.01 -77.61
N CYS A 13 -37.28 17.35 -77.59
CA CYS A 13 -37.34 18.12 -76.35
C CYS A 13 -38.75 18.16 -75.73
N ALA A 14 -39.80 17.79 -76.47
CA ALA A 14 -41.18 17.78 -75.97
C ALA A 14 -41.40 16.81 -74.79
N SER A 15 -40.57 15.77 -74.66
CA SER A 15 -40.60 14.83 -73.53
C SER A 15 -39.82 15.29 -72.30
N GLN A 16 -39.25 16.51 -72.31
CA GLN A 16 -38.40 17.07 -71.25
C GLN A 16 -37.27 16.10 -70.80
N PRO A 17 -36.39 15.67 -71.73
CA PRO A 17 -35.38 14.67 -71.43
C PRO A 17 -34.25 15.17 -70.52
N CYS A 18 -34.01 16.49 -70.46
CA CYS A 18 -32.96 17.09 -69.63
C CYS A 18 -33.42 17.22 -68.17
N LEU A 19 -32.72 16.55 -67.27
CA LEU A 19 -33.00 16.53 -65.84
C LEU A 19 -32.30 17.71 -65.12
N ASN A 20 -32.61 17.89 -63.83
CA ASN A 20 -31.95 18.87 -62.95
C ASN A 20 -31.90 20.32 -63.48
N GLY A 21 -32.91 20.72 -64.28
CA GLY A 21 -32.98 22.06 -64.85
C GLY A 21 -32.12 22.29 -66.10
N GLY A 22 -31.62 21.21 -66.73
CA GLY A 22 -30.92 21.27 -68.01
C GLY A 22 -31.76 21.87 -69.14
N ILE A 23 -31.12 22.65 -70.00
CA ILE A 23 -31.76 23.30 -71.14
C ILE A 23 -31.66 22.37 -72.35
N CYS A 24 -32.80 21.93 -72.88
CA CYS A 24 -32.85 21.07 -74.06
C CYS A 24 -32.70 21.88 -75.35
N GLN A 25 -31.74 21.52 -76.19
CA GLN A 25 -31.57 22.07 -77.52
C GLN A 25 -31.74 20.99 -78.59
N TYR A 26 -32.58 21.26 -79.59
CA TYR A 26 -32.80 20.37 -80.73
C TYR A 26 -31.68 20.48 -81.77
N ASN A 27 -31.13 19.35 -82.23
CA ASN A 27 -30.08 19.32 -83.26
C ASN A 27 -30.34 18.26 -84.34
N GLN A 28 -29.49 18.21 -85.38
CA GLN A 28 -29.68 17.29 -86.51
C GLN A 28 -29.61 15.79 -86.12
N SER A 29 -29.00 15.48 -84.98
CA SER A 29 -28.82 14.13 -84.43
C SER A 29 -29.87 13.75 -83.37
N GLY A 30 -30.82 14.63 -83.03
CA GLY A 30 -31.80 14.43 -81.97
C GLY A 30 -31.88 15.65 -81.05
N TYR A 31 -31.33 15.54 -79.84
CA TYR A 31 -31.25 16.64 -78.89
C TYR A 31 -29.89 16.65 -78.16
N VAL A 32 -29.57 17.77 -77.53
CA VAL A 32 -28.46 17.91 -76.59
C VAL A 32 -28.95 18.67 -75.37
N CYS A 33 -28.52 18.26 -74.18
CA CYS A 33 -28.82 18.96 -72.94
C CYS A 33 -27.63 19.83 -72.54
N ASP A 34 -27.87 21.14 -72.39
CA ASP A 34 -26.93 22.02 -71.72
C ASP A 34 -27.15 21.89 -70.22
N CYS A 35 -26.20 21.22 -69.56
CA CYS A 35 -26.30 20.96 -68.14
C CYS A 35 -25.89 22.18 -67.32
N PRO A 36 -26.68 22.54 -66.29
CA PRO A 36 -26.28 23.56 -65.35
C PRO A 36 -25.04 23.10 -64.61
N SER A 37 -24.24 24.07 -64.15
CA SER A 37 -23.02 23.81 -63.39
C SER A 37 -23.32 22.90 -62.20
N GLY A 38 -22.61 21.78 -62.09
CA GLY A 38 -22.86 20.72 -61.09
C GLY A 38 -23.40 19.42 -61.65
N PHE A 39 -23.84 19.39 -62.92
CA PHE A 39 -24.37 18.18 -63.54
C PHE A 39 -23.65 17.85 -64.85
N LEU A 40 -23.56 16.56 -65.13
CA LEU A 40 -22.96 15.96 -66.31
C LEU A 40 -23.89 14.84 -66.82
N GLY A 41 -23.51 14.23 -67.94
CA GLY A 41 -24.30 13.19 -68.59
C GLY A 41 -25.09 13.71 -69.78
N HIS A 42 -25.67 12.78 -70.54
CA HIS A 42 -26.36 13.12 -71.79
C HIS A 42 -27.66 13.90 -71.53
N ASN A 43 -28.28 13.62 -70.39
CA ASN A 43 -29.54 14.18 -69.91
C ASN A 43 -29.35 14.99 -68.62
N CYS A 44 -28.13 15.37 -68.25
CA CYS A 44 -27.80 16.03 -66.98
C CYS A 44 -28.18 15.19 -65.75
N GLU A 45 -28.10 13.88 -65.89
CA GLU A 45 -28.49 12.88 -64.92
C GLU A 45 -27.42 12.58 -63.86
N ILE A 46 -26.17 12.99 -64.11
CA ILE A 46 -25.02 12.72 -63.24
C ILE A 46 -24.71 13.98 -62.44
N ASP A 47 -24.84 13.92 -61.12
CA ASP A 47 -24.37 14.95 -60.20
C ASP A 47 -22.83 14.87 -60.05
N ILE A 48 -22.15 16.01 -60.07
CA ILE A 48 -20.69 16.06 -59.91
C ILE A 48 -20.38 15.81 -58.43
N ASN A 49 -19.45 14.88 -58.17
CA ASN A 49 -19.05 14.58 -56.79
C ASN A 49 -17.97 15.56 -56.30
N GLU A 50 -18.38 16.60 -55.58
CA GLU A 50 -17.49 17.61 -55.01
C GLU A 50 -16.52 17.04 -53.97
N CYS A 51 -16.90 15.95 -53.29
CA CYS A 51 -16.07 15.27 -52.31
C CYS A 51 -14.82 14.60 -52.91
N SER A 52 -14.77 14.39 -54.23
CA SER A 52 -13.59 13.87 -54.94
C SER A 52 -12.35 14.74 -54.73
N SER A 53 -12.54 16.05 -54.50
CA SER A 53 -11.45 17.00 -54.21
C SER A 53 -10.91 16.90 -52.78
N ARG A 54 -11.53 16.08 -51.92
CA ARG A 54 -11.24 15.92 -50.48
C ARG A 54 -11.22 17.26 -49.73
N PRO A 55 -12.32 18.05 -49.78
CA PRO A 55 -12.35 19.39 -49.22
C PRO A 55 -12.33 19.42 -47.68
N CYS A 56 -12.83 18.37 -47.02
CA CYS A 56 -12.92 18.31 -45.56
C CYS A 56 -11.56 18.03 -44.90
N GLN A 57 -11.13 18.92 -44.02
CA GLN A 57 -9.91 18.84 -43.21
C GLN A 57 -10.17 18.08 -41.90
N ASN A 58 -9.11 17.87 -41.10
CA ASN A 58 -9.18 17.28 -39.76
C ASN A 58 -9.98 15.96 -39.66
N ARG A 59 -9.85 15.13 -40.71
CA ARG A 59 -10.54 13.82 -40.84
C ARG A 59 -12.08 13.94 -40.83
N GLY A 60 -12.63 15.09 -41.21
CA GLY A 60 -14.07 15.26 -41.45
C GLY A 60 -14.58 14.31 -42.55
N THR A 61 -15.83 13.88 -42.42
CA THR A 61 -16.50 13.06 -43.43
C THR A 61 -17.16 13.98 -44.46
N CYS A 62 -16.75 13.88 -45.73
CA CYS A 62 -17.39 14.62 -46.80
C CYS A 62 -18.70 13.94 -47.23
N ILE A 63 -19.75 14.73 -47.36
CA ILE A 63 -21.07 14.32 -47.84
C ILE A 63 -21.38 15.15 -49.08
N ASP A 64 -21.51 14.45 -50.19
CA ASP A 64 -21.83 15.01 -51.50
C ASP A 64 -23.29 15.46 -51.55
N LEU A 65 -23.56 16.65 -52.09
CA LEU A 65 -24.91 17.22 -52.18
C LEU A 65 -25.17 17.76 -53.60
N PRO A 66 -26.42 17.68 -54.09
CA PRO A 66 -26.74 18.19 -55.43
C PRO A 66 -26.45 19.69 -55.62
N ASN A 67 -26.17 20.06 -56.88
CA ASN A 67 -25.94 21.44 -57.35
C ASN A 67 -24.61 22.08 -56.90
N GLN A 68 -23.48 21.40 -57.09
CA GLN A 68 -22.15 21.90 -56.70
C GLN A 68 -22.01 22.18 -55.20
N ASN A 69 -22.54 21.29 -54.37
CA ASN A 69 -22.56 21.53 -52.94
C ASN A 69 -22.03 20.31 -52.19
N TYR A 70 -21.49 20.55 -51.01
CA TYR A 70 -21.08 19.48 -50.12
C TYR A 70 -21.20 19.95 -48.69
N ASN A 71 -21.24 18.98 -47.79
CA ASN A 71 -21.18 19.24 -46.37
C ASN A 71 -20.08 18.40 -45.75
N CYS A 72 -19.25 19.03 -44.92
CA CYS A 72 -18.29 18.33 -44.10
C CYS A 72 -18.88 18.06 -42.72
N ARG A 73 -19.10 16.78 -42.41
CA ARG A 73 -19.40 16.37 -41.04
C ARG A 73 -18.09 16.32 -40.25
N CYS A 74 -17.88 17.33 -39.41
CA CYS A 74 -16.67 17.48 -38.62
C CYS A 74 -16.55 16.48 -37.48
N MET A 75 -15.32 16.08 -37.18
CA MET A 75 -14.99 15.34 -35.96
C MET A 75 -15.17 16.26 -34.73
N PRO A 76 -15.41 15.70 -33.54
CA PRO A 76 -15.47 16.48 -32.31
C PRO A 76 -14.22 17.35 -32.14
N GLY A 77 -14.41 18.62 -31.77
CA GLY A 77 -13.33 19.59 -31.63
C GLY A 77 -13.06 20.47 -32.85
N PHE A 78 -13.73 20.25 -33.98
CA PHE A 78 -13.55 21.03 -35.20
C PHE A 78 -14.85 21.65 -35.71
N THR A 79 -14.74 22.81 -36.34
CA THR A 79 -15.84 23.57 -36.95
C THR A 79 -15.37 24.25 -38.24
N GLY A 80 -16.25 25.01 -38.87
CA GLY A 80 -16.01 25.63 -40.18
C GLY A 80 -16.60 24.81 -41.33
N LYS A 81 -16.65 25.39 -42.53
CA LYS A 81 -17.26 24.76 -43.71
C LYS A 81 -16.54 23.47 -44.09
N ASN A 82 -15.23 23.45 -43.89
CA ASN A 82 -14.32 22.37 -44.22
C ASN A 82 -13.71 21.71 -42.98
N CYS A 83 -14.26 21.94 -41.79
CA CYS A 83 -13.68 21.48 -40.52
C CYS A 83 -12.25 22.00 -40.28
N GLU A 84 -11.94 23.19 -40.77
CA GLU A 84 -10.63 23.83 -40.75
C GLU A 84 -10.34 24.55 -39.42
N GLU A 85 -11.37 24.88 -38.65
CA GLU A 85 -11.25 25.62 -37.40
C GLU A 85 -11.27 24.66 -36.21
N VAL A 86 -10.40 24.90 -35.21
CA VAL A 86 -10.47 24.21 -33.91
C VAL A 86 -11.46 24.96 -33.04
N ILE A 87 -12.37 24.23 -32.39
CA ILE A 87 -13.31 24.83 -31.45
C ILE A 87 -12.53 25.29 -30.22
N ASP A 88 -12.70 26.57 -29.87
CA ASP A 88 -12.23 27.12 -28.60
C ASP A 88 -13.32 26.93 -27.54
N TYR A 89 -13.23 25.85 -26.78
CA TYR A 89 -14.19 25.49 -25.74
C TYR A 89 -14.14 26.45 -24.55
N CYS A 90 -12.97 27.02 -24.23
CA CYS A 90 -12.82 28.01 -23.17
C CYS A 90 -13.71 29.23 -23.46
N ARG A 91 -13.64 29.76 -24.69
CA ARG A 91 -14.47 30.89 -25.11
C ARG A 91 -15.91 30.50 -25.38
N LEU A 92 -16.15 29.39 -26.08
CA LEU A 92 -17.49 28.97 -26.50
C LEU A 92 -18.42 28.72 -25.30
N LEU A 93 -17.91 28.06 -24.26
CA LEU A 93 -18.68 27.74 -23.05
C LEU A 93 -18.53 28.79 -21.95
N SER A 94 -17.75 29.87 -22.20
CA SER A 94 -17.42 30.88 -21.20
C SER A 94 -16.87 30.26 -19.90
N ILE A 95 -15.96 29.30 -20.06
CA ILE A 95 -15.37 28.59 -18.93
C ILE A 95 -14.61 29.57 -18.03
N ASN A 96 -14.91 29.51 -16.74
CA ASN A 96 -14.23 30.30 -15.73
C ASN A 96 -13.51 29.34 -14.76
N CYS A 97 -12.19 29.28 -14.87
CA CYS A 97 -11.36 28.57 -13.88
C CYS A 97 -11.18 29.48 -12.67
N LEU A 98 -11.64 29.03 -11.50
CA LEU A 98 -11.57 29.77 -10.25
C LEU A 98 -10.15 29.88 -9.73
N ASN A 99 -9.97 30.73 -8.71
CA ASN A 99 -8.70 30.90 -7.99
C ASN A 99 -7.50 31.16 -8.93
N GLU A 100 -7.68 32.02 -9.93
CA GLU A 100 -6.64 32.38 -10.92
C GLU A 100 -6.17 31.20 -11.81
N GLY A 101 -6.97 30.15 -11.92
CA GLY A 101 -6.72 29.04 -12.84
C GLY A 101 -6.72 29.48 -14.32
N LEU A 102 -5.93 28.80 -15.15
CA LEU A 102 -5.84 29.07 -16.58
C LEU A 102 -6.67 28.06 -17.38
N CYS A 103 -7.62 28.53 -18.19
CA CYS A 103 -8.34 27.66 -19.11
C CYS A 103 -7.46 27.35 -20.34
N LEU A 104 -7.28 26.06 -20.61
CA LEU A 104 -6.58 25.56 -21.79
C LEU A 104 -7.56 24.88 -22.72
N ASN A 105 -7.57 25.34 -23.97
CA ASN A 105 -8.36 24.70 -25.02
C ASN A 105 -7.66 23.43 -25.51
N ILE A 106 -8.38 22.31 -25.51
CA ILE A 106 -7.90 21.02 -26.03
C ILE A 106 -8.82 20.51 -27.12
N ILE A 107 -8.33 19.62 -27.99
CA ILE A 107 -9.14 19.08 -29.07
C ILE A 107 -10.30 18.27 -28.47
N GLY A 108 -11.52 18.76 -28.67
CA GLY A 108 -12.73 18.12 -28.16
C GLY A 108 -13.17 18.56 -26.75
N GLY A 109 -12.50 19.54 -26.12
CA GLY A 109 -12.91 20.04 -24.81
C GLY A 109 -12.01 21.15 -24.25
N PHE A 110 -12.00 21.29 -22.93
CA PHE A 110 -11.13 22.22 -22.20
C PHE A 110 -10.54 21.52 -20.97
N THR A 111 -9.53 22.15 -20.36
CA THR A 111 -9.06 21.79 -19.02
C THR A 111 -8.65 23.06 -18.29
N CYS A 112 -8.89 23.13 -16.98
CA CYS A 112 -8.34 24.18 -16.13
C CYS A 112 -6.99 23.72 -15.56
N LEU A 113 -5.95 24.55 -15.72
CA LEU A 113 -4.68 24.38 -15.02
C LEU A 113 -4.77 25.16 -13.69
N CYS A 114 -4.79 24.42 -12.58
CA CYS A 114 -4.95 24.99 -11.26
C CYS A 114 -3.62 25.42 -10.63
N PRO A 115 -3.60 26.49 -9.81
CA PRO A 115 -2.46 26.81 -8.96
C PRO A 115 -2.18 25.73 -7.91
N ARG A 116 -1.00 25.82 -7.26
CA ARG A 116 -0.44 24.78 -6.38
C ARG A 116 -1.38 24.31 -5.25
N ASP A 117 -2.30 25.16 -4.80
CA ASP A 117 -3.15 24.91 -3.64
C ASP A 117 -4.63 24.66 -4.00
N PHE A 118 -4.94 24.46 -5.28
CA PHE A 118 -6.30 24.26 -5.76
C PHE A 118 -6.41 23.04 -6.69
N THR A 119 -7.55 22.37 -6.63
CA THR A 119 -7.92 21.21 -7.44
C THR A 119 -9.39 21.29 -7.86
N GLY A 120 -9.86 20.31 -8.62
CA GLY A 120 -11.21 20.29 -9.21
C GLY A 120 -11.22 20.63 -10.70
N GLU A 121 -12.37 20.45 -11.35
CA GLU A 121 -12.53 20.69 -12.79
C GLU A 121 -12.38 22.18 -13.14
N PHE A 122 -12.77 23.05 -12.20
CA PHE A 122 -12.72 24.51 -12.32
C PHE A 122 -11.81 25.13 -11.25
N CYS A 123 -10.91 24.37 -10.63
CA CYS A 123 -10.04 24.82 -9.55
C CYS A 123 -10.80 25.37 -8.32
N GLU A 124 -12.00 24.85 -8.07
CA GLU A 124 -12.93 25.29 -7.02
C GLU A 124 -12.60 24.74 -5.63
N VAL A 125 -11.80 23.66 -5.57
CA VAL A 125 -11.49 22.96 -4.33
C VAL A 125 -10.14 23.44 -3.82
N GLN A 126 -10.09 24.01 -2.62
CA GLN A 126 -8.82 24.24 -1.94
C GLN A 126 -8.23 22.89 -1.51
N ILE A 127 -6.95 22.66 -1.78
CA ILE A 127 -6.24 21.48 -1.33
C ILE A 127 -6.04 21.61 0.18
N ASP A 128 -6.94 20.99 0.94
CA ASP A 128 -6.75 20.77 2.37
C ASP A 128 -5.94 19.49 2.57
N ASN A 129 -4.63 19.64 2.70
CA ASN A 129 -3.72 18.53 3.00
C ASN A 129 -4.07 17.85 4.35
N CYS A 130 -4.87 18.51 5.20
CA CYS A 130 -5.36 18.00 6.47
C CYS A 130 -6.88 17.78 6.52
N GLY A 131 -7.46 17.33 5.41
CA GLY A 131 -8.87 16.95 5.33
C GLY A 131 -9.33 15.93 6.39
N SER A 132 -10.62 15.62 6.38
CA SER A 132 -11.23 14.69 7.34
C SER A 132 -10.55 13.32 7.32
N ASN A 133 -10.00 12.91 8.47
CA ASN A 133 -9.28 11.66 8.69
C ASN A 133 -7.88 11.58 8.05
N SER A 134 -7.17 12.67 7.71
CA SER A 134 -5.77 12.53 7.24
C SER A 134 -4.87 11.80 8.24
N CYS A 135 -5.10 11.97 9.54
CA CYS A 135 -4.46 11.22 10.63
C CYS A 135 -5.52 10.40 11.39
N GLU A 136 -5.22 9.12 11.62
CA GLU A 136 -6.03 8.17 12.38
C GLU A 136 -5.74 8.29 13.89
N ASN A 137 -6.53 7.59 14.71
CA ASN A 137 -6.29 7.40 16.15
C ASN A 137 -6.07 8.69 16.96
N GLY A 138 -6.69 9.80 16.54
CA GLY A 138 -6.57 11.10 17.21
C GLY A 138 -5.26 11.83 16.95
N GLY A 139 -4.51 11.45 15.91
CA GLY A 139 -3.31 12.16 15.48
C GLY A 139 -3.58 13.60 15.03
N THR A 140 -2.63 14.48 15.31
CA THR A 140 -2.70 15.90 14.90
C THR A 140 -2.12 16.06 13.50
N CYS A 141 -2.91 16.54 12.55
CA CYS A 141 -2.44 16.82 11.19
C CYS A 141 -1.79 18.21 11.08
N ILE A 142 -0.64 18.26 10.41
CA ILE A 142 0.07 19.49 10.04
C ILE A 142 0.24 19.50 8.52
N GLY A 143 -0.42 20.45 7.84
CA GLY A 143 -0.35 20.59 6.39
C GLY A 143 0.83 21.45 5.94
N TYR A 144 1.50 21.05 4.87
CA TYR A 144 2.50 21.82 4.12
C TYR A 144 2.02 22.05 2.68
N ASP A 145 2.77 22.76 1.85
CA ASP A 145 2.37 23.10 0.47
C ASP A 145 2.15 21.89 -0.47
N ASP A 146 2.76 20.73 -0.18
CA ASP A 146 2.75 19.55 -1.07
C ASP A 146 2.57 18.20 -0.36
N HIS A 147 2.48 18.20 0.97
CA HIS A 147 2.26 17.01 1.78
C HIS A 147 1.65 17.39 3.13
N PHE A 148 1.20 16.39 3.89
CA PHE A 148 0.85 16.56 5.30
C PHE A 148 1.72 15.66 6.17
N LYS A 149 1.83 16.01 7.44
CA LYS A 149 2.51 15.22 8.46
C LYS A 149 1.59 15.02 9.65
N CYS A 150 1.47 13.78 10.09
CA CYS A 150 0.78 13.47 11.34
C CYS A 150 1.75 13.50 12.53
N THR A 151 1.30 14.10 13.63
CA THR A 151 1.92 13.96 14.94
C THR A 151 1.09 12.96 15.73
N CYS A 152 1.65 11.78 15.96
CA CYS A 152 0.91 10.67 16.57
C CYS A 152 0.86 10.75 18.10
N PRO A 153 -0.27 10.38 18.73
CA PRO A 153 -0.36 10.21 20.17
C PRO A 153 0.52 9.05 20.64
N LEU A 154 0.78 8.99 21.96
CA LEU A 154 1.51 7.87 22.55
C LEU A 154 0.81 6.54 22.23
N GLY A 155 1.59 5.53 21.85
CA GLY A 155 1.08 4.20 21.49
C GLY A 155 0.69 4.03 20.02
N PHE A 156 0.90 5.04 19.16
CA PHE A 156 0.62 4.93 17.72
C PHE A 156 1.79 5.41 16.86
N GLU A 157 2.05 4.72 15.75
CA GLU A 157 3.03 5.08 14.73
C GLU A 157 2.46 4.93 13.31
N GLY A 158 3.31 5.14 12.30
CA GLY A 158 2.91 5.20 10.90
C GLY A 158 2.75 6.64 10.40
N GLU A 159 2.69 6.81 9.08
CA GLU A 159 2.58 8.15 8.48
C GLU A 159 1.23 8.80 8.77
N ARG A 160 0.21 8.00 9.08
CA ARG A 160 -1.14 8.44 9.45
C ARG A 160 -1.53 8.01 10.86
N CYS A 161 -0.59 7.58 11.71
CA CYS A 161 -0.87 7.07 13.05
C CYS A 161 -1.79 5.83 13.09
N GLU A 162 -1.77 5.04 12.02
CA GLU A 162 -2.62 3.88 11.80
C GLU A 162 -2.11 2.59 12.46
N LEU A 163 -0.85 2.58 12.89
CA LEU A 163 -0.22 1.42 13.50
C LEU A 163 -0.23 1.57 15.02
N ASP A 164 -0.74 0.55 15.71
CA ASP A 164 -0.64 0.46 17.16
C ASP A 164 0.78 0.04 17.54
N ILE A 165 1.44 0.81 18.41
CA ILE A 165 2.71 0.42 18.99
C ILE A 165 2.44 -0.43 20.23
N ASP A 166 2.95 -1.66 20.23
CA ASP A 166 3.00 -2.47 21.44
C ASP A 166 3.83 -1.72 22.51
N ALA A 167 3.18 -1.32 23.59
CA ALA A 167 3.79 -0.56 24.67
C ALA A 167 4.99 -1.29 25.33
N CYS A 168 5.09 -2.60 25.15
CA CYS A 168 6.26 -3.40 25.53
C CYS A 168 7.51 -3.17 24.66
N LEU A 169 7.36 -2.60 23.46
CA LEU A 169 8.47 -2.19 22.59
C LEU A 169 8.79 -0.70 22.73
N PHE A 170 7.81 0.14 23.08
CA PHE A 170 7.96 1.60 23.10
C PHE A 170 8.78 2.14 24.27
N ASN A 171 8.63 1.56 25.47
CA ASN A 171 9.34 2.04 26.66
C ASN A 171 10.78 1.49 26.79
N ASN A 172 11.30 0.84 25.74
CA ASN A 172 12.64 0.26 25.70
C ASN A 172 12.93 -0.69 26.89
N ILE A 173 11.89 -1.35 27.42
CA ILE A 173 12.04 -2.36 28.46
C ILE A 173 12.15 -3.73 27.78
N SER A 174 13.35 -4.32 27.82
CA SER A 174 13.60 -5.64 27.25
C SER A 174 13.67 -6.66 28.38
N CYS A 175 12.63 -7.48 28.51
CA CYS A 175 12.55 -8.51 29.54
C CYS A 175 13.45 -9.70 29.19
N ALA A 176 14.00 -10.37 30.21
CA ALA A 176 14.79 -11.57 30.03
C ALA A 176 14.01 -12.70 29.30
N PRO A 177 14.69 -13.61 28.59
CA PRO A 177 14.03 -14.75 27.95
C PRO A 177 13.18 -15.56 28.94
N GLY A 178 11.88 -15.67 28.67
CA GLY A 178 10.93 -16.37 29.54
C GLY A 178 10.21 -15.49 30.57
N ALA A 179 10.56 -14.21 30.69
CA ALA A 179 9.76 -13.22 31.43
C ALA A 179 8.62 -12.68 30.55
N LEU A 180 7.52 -12.27 31.17
CA LEU A 180 6.37 -11.69 30.48
C LEU A 180 6.42 -10.17 30.60
N CYS A 181 6.14 -9.44 29.51
CA CYS A 181 5.93 -8.01 29.59
C CYS A 181 4.44 -7.71 29.77
N PHE A 182 4.13 -6.80 30.70
CA PHE A 182 2.78 -6.30 30.93
C PHE A 182 2.75 -4.78 30.84
N TYR A 183 1.71 -4.25 30.20
CA TYR A 183 1.40 -2.83 30.17
C TYR A 183 0.29 -2.50 31.16
N ASP A 184 0.56 -1.55 32.05
CA ASP A 184 -0.42 -0.97 32.96
C ASP A 184 -1.05 0.26 32.28
N GLU A 185 -2.30 0.14 31.86
CA GLU A 185 -3.05 1.21 31.18
C GLU A 185 -3.32 2.41 32.10
N GLU A 186 -3.52 2.20 33.41
CA GLU A 186 -3.87 3.27 34.36
C GLU A 186 -2.66 4.17 34.64
N ASN A 187 -1.48 3.57 34.75
CA ASN A 187 -0.23 4.28 35.05
C ASN A 187 0.63 4.54 33.81
N GLN A 188 0.15 4.16 32.62
CA GLN A 188 0.85 4.26 31.33
C GLN A 188 2.28 3.70 31.37
N LYS A 189 2.49 2.60 32.09
CA LYS A 189 3.82 2.06 32.37
C LYS A 189 3.91 0.57 32.06
N SER A 190 4.94 0.18 31.34
CA SER A 190 5.28 -1.23 31.09
C SER A 190 6.22 -1.76 32.18
N HIS A 191 6.04 -3.01 32.58
CA HIS A 191 6.94 -3.71 33.51
C HIS A 191 7.07 -5.20 33.15
N CYS A 192 8.20 -5.79 33.51
CA CYS A 192 8.42 -7.22 33.34
C CYS A 192 7.92 -7.98 34.58
N VAL A 193 7.22 -9.07 34.34
CA VAL A 193 6.87 -10.07 35.36
C VAL A 193 7.87 -11.21 35.24
N CYS A 194 8.70 -11.34 36.28
CA CYS A 194 9.83 -12.26 36.28
C CYS A 194 9.40 -13.70 36.51
N ALA A 195 10.13 -14.63 35.90
CA ALA A 195 10.04 -16.05 36.24
C ALA A 195 10.55 -16.30 37.67
N LEU A 196 10.16 -17.41 38.28
CA LEU A 196 10.63 -17.79 39.61
C LEU A 196 12.17 -17.84 39.67
N GLY A 197 12.74 -17.26 40.72
CA GLY A 197 14.20 -17.12 40.88
C GLY A 197 14.82 -15.88 40.22
N TRP A 198 14.06 -15.05 39.49
CA TRP A 198 14.59 -13.85 38.85
C TRP A 198 14.01 -12.57 39.45
N THR A 199 14.78 -11.49 39.42
CA THR A 199 14.42 -10.18 39.96
C THR A 199 14.91 -9.02 39.09
N GLY A 200 14.58 -7.81 39.50
CA GLY A 200 14.92 -6.56 38.82
C GLY A 200 13.90 -6.17 37.75
N ASN A 201 14.02 -4.94 37.23
CA ASN A 201 13.05 -4.40 36.28
C ASN A 201 13.03 -5.14 34.93
N THR A 202 14.12 -5.78 34.55
CA THR A 202 14.26 -6.54 33.29
C THR A 202 14.35 -8.04 33.50
N CYS A 203 14.24 -8.52 34.75
CA CYS A 203 14.34 -9.94 35.11
C CYS A 203 15.66 -10.62 34.71
N LEU A 204 16.75 -9.85 34.61
CA LEU A 204 18.09 -10.36 34.26
C LEU A 204 18.94 -10.74 35.48
N GLU A 205 18.46 -10.45 36.67
CA GLU A 205 19.18 -10.69 37.92
C GLU A 205 18.65 -11.99 38.56
N ASN A 206 19.55 -12.94 38.83
CA ASN A 206 19.20 -14.13 39.62
C ASN A 206 19.05 -13.73 41.08
N ILE A 207 18.00 -14.21 41.74
CA ILE A 207 17.83 -14.06 43.18
C ILE A 207 18.88 -14.93 43.86
N ASN A 208 19.65 -14.34 44.76
CA ASN A 208 20.65 -15.09 45.53
C ASN A 208 19.97 -15.93 46.61
N ASP A 209 19.71 -17.19 46.29
CA ASP A 209 19.04 -18.15 47.18
C ASP A 209 19.92 -18.49 48.42
N CYS A 210 21.22 -18.17 48.38
CA CYS A 210 22.13 -18.34 49.51
C CYS A 210 22.03 -17.23 50.58
N GLU A 211 21.27 -16.14 50.41
CA GLU A 211 21.16 -15.11 51.46
C GLU A 211 20.48 -15.62 52.75
N ILE A 212 19.59 -16.60 52.64
CA ILE A 212 18.92 -17.25 53.77
C ILE A 212 19.79 -18.40 54.34
N ASN A 213 20.91 -18.73 53.68
CA ASN A 213 21.87 -19.83 53.92
C ASN A 213 21.49 -20.82 55.01
N GLN A 214 20.90 -21.96 54.63
CA GLN A 214 20.59 -23.04 55.59
C GLN A 214 21.67 -24.13 55.63
N CYS A 215 22.79 -23.96 54.90
CA CYS A 215 23.89 -24.91 54.92
C CYS A 215 24.57 -24.93 56.29
N GLN A 216 24.72 -26.12 56.87
CA GLN A 216 25.24 -26.31 58.22
C GLN A 216 26.73 -26.70 58.22
N HIS A 217 27.33 -26.69 59.41
CA HIS A 217 28.69 -27.22 59.66
C HIS A 217 29.80 -26.64 58.78
N GLY A 218 29.66 -25.37 58.37
CA GLY A 218 30.65 -24.68 57.53
C GLY A 218 30.63 -25.11 56.06
N ALA A 219 29.55 -25.76 55.61
CA ALA A 219 29.33 -26.08 54.21
C ALA A 219 29.26 -24.82 53.33
N THR A 220 29.71 -24.95 52.08
CA THR A 220 29.69 -23.86 51.11
C THR A 220 28.36 -23.86 50.36
N CYS A 221 27.67 -22.72 50.32
CA CYS A 221 26.44 -22.55 49.55
C CYS A 221 26.77 -22.14 48.11
N GLU A 222 26.16 -22.80 47.13
CA GLU A 222 26.18 -22.42 45.73
C GLU A 222 24.78 -22.02 45.27
N ASP A 223 24.70 -20.79 44.78
CA ASP A 223 23.48 -20.20 44.23
C ASP A 223 23.08 -20.84 42.91
N GLY A 224 21.78 -21.00 42.70
CA GLY A 224 21.18 -21.54 41.48
C GLY A 224 19.93 -20.76 41.11
N ILE A 225 19.19 -21.21 40.10
CA ILE A 225 17.94 -20.53 39.70
C ILE A 225 16.79 -21.09 40.53
N ASN A 226 16.24 -20.27 41.43
CA ASN A 226 15.12 -20.62 42.34
C ASN A 226 15.44 -21.85 43.22
N LYS A 227 16.72 -22.03 43.54
CA LYS A 227 17.28 -23.11 44.36
C LYS A 227 18.72 -22.78 44.70
N TYR A 228 19.23 -23.37 45.78
CA TYR A 228 20.65 -23.39 46.08
C TYR A 228 21.09 -24.83 46.41
N SER A 229 22.40 -25.07 46.42
CA SER A 229 23.00 -26.36 46.79
C SER A 229 24.06 -26.16 47.87
N CYS A 230 24.11 -27.07 48.85
CA CYS A 230 25.14 -27.07 49.89
C CYS A 230 26.24 -28.08 49.54
N TYR A 231 27.48 -27.61 49.50
CA TYR A 231 28.67 -28.46 49.40
C TYR A 231 29.21 -28.75 50.80
N CYS A 232 28.96 -29.98 51.25
CA CYS A 232 29.33 -30.42 52.59
C CYS A 232 30.83 -30.55 52.75
N VAL A 233 31.31 -30.21 53.94
CA VAL A 233 32.67 -30.54 54.37
C VAL A 233 32.76 -32.05 54.64
N PRO A 234 33.96 -32.67 54.56
CA PRO A 234 34.13 -34.09 54.84
C PRO A 234 33.56 -34.48 56.21
N GLY A 235 32.81 -35.59 56.26
CA GLY A 235 32.14 -36.06 57.48
C GLY A 235 30.70 -35.60 57.67
N TYR A 236 30.14 -34.83 56.73
CA TYR A 236 28.74 -34.44 56.75
C TYR A 236 28.05 -34.76 55.42
N GLU A 237 26.77 -35.10 55.50
CA GLU A 237 25.90 -35.39 54.36
C GLU A 237 24.50 -34.80 54.56
N GLY A 238 23.65 -34.94 53.54
CA GLY A 238 22.31 -34.37 53.50
C GLY A 238 22.21 -33.08 52.66
N PRO A 239 20.99 -32.65 52.31
CA PRO A 239 20.76 -31.46 51.47
C PRO A 239 21.26 -30.16 52.11
N PHE A 240 21.34 -30.10 53.44
CA PHE A 240 21.84 -28.95 54.20
C PHE A 240 23.10 -29.28 54.98
N CYS A 241 23.74 -30.42 54.71
CA CYS A 241 24.90 -30.93 55.45
C CYS A 241 24.63 -31.07 56.95
N GLU A 242 23.39 -31.44 57.30
CA GLU A 242 22.88 -31.53 58.66
C GLU A 242 23.17 -32.87 59.33
N VAL A 243 23.52 -33.90 58.55
CA VAL A 243 23.78 -35.26 59.04
C VAL A 243 25.28 -35.48 59.16
N GLU A 244 25.74 -35.88 60.33
CA GLU A 244 27.13 -36.34 60.52
C GLU A 244 27.24 -37.81 60.06
N VAL A 245 28.30 -38.09 59.31
CA VAL A 245 28.52 -39.39 58.68
C VAL A 245 29.25 -40.30 59.65
N ASN A 246 28.61 -41.40 60.03
CA ASN A 246 29.26 -42.42 60.85
C ASN A 246 30.17 -43.30 59.99
N GLU A 247 31.48 -43.03 59.96
CA GLU A 247 32.42 -43.80 59.14
C GLU A 247 32.64 -45.23 59.67
N CYS A 248 32.32 -45.48 60.94
CA CYS A 248 32.35 -46.82 61.53
C CYS A 248 31.25 -47.77 61.01
N SER A 249 30.19 -47.25 60.38
CA SER A 249 29.10 -48.05 59.78
C SER A 249 29.60 -49.04 58.72
N SER A 250 30.70 -48.69 58.03
CA SER A 250 31.36 -49.54 57.03
C SER A 250 32.20 -50.67 57.63
N SER A 251 32.27 -50.78 58.96
CA SER A 251 33.13 -51.72 59.70
C SER A 251 34.59 -51.71 59.25
N PRO A 252 35.28 -50.55 59.26
CA PRO A 252 36.63 -50.43 58.71
C PRO A 252 37.73 -51.05 59.60
N CYS A 253 37.47 -51.30 60.88
CA CYS A 253 38.46 -51.84 61.81
C CYS A 253 38.50 -53.37 61.78
N GLU A 254 39.69 -53.95 61.61
CA GLU A 254 39.91 -55.39 61.51
C GLU A 254 40.27 -56.04 62.86
N ASN A 255 40.34 -57.38 62.90
CA ASN A 255 40.84 -58.18 64.03
C ASN A 255 40.20 -57.90 65.40
N GLY A 256 38.90 -57.56 65.39
CA GLY A 256 38.14 -57.29 66.60
C GLY A 256 38.51 -55.96 67.29
N ALA A 257 39.13 -55.03 66.57
CA ALA A 257 39.38 -53.68 67.05
C ALA A 257 38.08 -52.88 67.18
N THR A 258 38.02 -52.00 68.18
CA THR A 258 36.86 -51.13 68.42
C THR A 258 36.95 -49.89 67.55
N CYS A 259 35.94 -49.64 66.71
CA CYS A 259 35.85 -48.42 65.91
C CYS A 259 35.30 -47.25 66.74
N VAL A 260 35.94 -46.09 66.61
CA VAL A 260 35.51 -44.81 67.20
C VAL A 260 35.26 -43.83 66.06
N ASP A 261 34.05 -43.31 66.02
CA ASP A 261 33.56 -42.34 65.06
C ASP A 261 34.12 -40.94 65.37
N LEU A 262 34.60 -40.22 64.37
CA LEU A 262 35.08 -38.84 64.50
C LEU A 262 34.62 -38.05 63.27
N SER A 263 34.44 -36.74 63.41
CA SER A 263 33.98 -35.91 62.28
C SER A 263 34.94 -36.01 61.08
N GLY A 264 34.47 -36.65 59.99
CA GLY A 264 35.19 -36.82 58.72
C GLY A 264 36.22 -37.94 58.69
N GLN A 265 36.32 -38.75 59.75
CA GLN A 265 37.30 -39.84 59.86
C GLN A 265 36.95 -40.83 60.99
N PHE A 266 37.43 -42.05 60.90
CA PHE A 266 37.34 -43.01 62.02
C PHE A 266 38.71 -43.27 62.67
N SER A 267 38.69 -43.77 63.90
CA SER A 267 39.86 -44.26 64.63
C SER A 267 39.61 -45.67 65.16
N CYS A 268 40.56 -46.59 64.94
CA CYS A 268 40.47 -47.96 65.44
C CYS A 268 41.32 -48.14 66.70
N HIS A 269 40.71 -48.61 67.79
CA HIS A 269 41.41 -49.04 68.99
C HIS A 269 41.82 -50.50 68.86
N CYS A 270 43.08 -50.74 68.50
CA CYS A 270 43.59 -52.08 68.21
C CYS A 270 43.70 -52.96 69.46
N THR A 271 43.45 -54.25 69.29
CA THR A 271 43.74 -55.27 70.30
C THR A 271 45.25 -55.59 70.35
N ALA A 272 45.72 -56.19 71.45
CA ALA A 272 47.15 -56.43 71.66
C ALA A 272 47.76 -57.30 70.55
N GLY A 273 48.72 -56.75 69.80
CA GLY A 273 49.41 -57.43 68.69
C GLY A 273 49.22 -56.76 67.32
N PHE A 274 48.21 -55.91 67.15
CA PHE A 274 47.87 -55.26 65.87
C PHE A 274 48.19 -53.75 65.87
N LYS A 275 48.49 -53.16 64.69
CA LYS A 275 48.86 -51.74 64.55
C LYS A 275 48.37 -51.15 63.22
N GLY A 276 48.38 -49.82 63.10
CA GLY A 276 48.00 -49.11 61.88
C GLY A 276 46.54 -48.63 61.88
N LYS A 277 46.13 -47.90 60.83
CA LYS A 277 44.81 -47.24 60.75
C LYS A 277 43.64 -48.23 60.82
N PHE A 278 43.82 -49.44 60.31
CA PHE A 278 42.79 -50.48 60.23
C PHE A 278 43.00 -51.63 61.24
N CYS A 279 44.06 -51.60 62.06
CA CYS A 279 44.43 -52.68 63.00
C CYS A 279 44.64 -54.06 62.35
N SER A 280 45.41 -54.09 61.25
CA SER A 280 45.85 -55.31 60.57
C SER A 280 47.12 -55.92 61.15
#